data_AF-A0A9Q9SHY0-F1
#
_entry.id   AF-A0A9Q9SHY0-F1
#
_cell.length_a   1.000
_cell.length_b   1.000
_cell.length_c   1.000
_cell.angle_alpha   90.00
_cell.angle_beta   90.00
_cell.angle_gamma   90.00
#
_symmetry.space_group_name_H-M   'P 1'
#
loop_
_entity.id
_entity.type
_entity.pdbx_description
1 polymer ?
#
loop_
_entity_poly.entity_id
_entity_poly.type
_entity_poly.pdbx_seq_one_letter_code
_entity_poly.pdbx_strand_id
1 'polypeptide(L)'
;MDLMEAVQVARPASRRVRTASLPSGQQLARQLVTTVRVAEVLLHQAIVVPDGHQWSADTERVDAIGGPLEAWETCVAWRIGKVFGAAVSPAARVNDPGQVAVEIRLCLPEQAYVAERRVSIFGRRHGHRFGATLSVASGAQWGWQRTEHVVPECRHLRADTLEALVDAVAAHVNAALGAAGFGATR
;
A
#
# COMPACT_ATOMS: atom_id res chain seq x y z
N MET A 1 45.53 49.19 34.74
CA MET A 1 45.93 48.32 33.62
C MET A 1 45.64 46.91 34.07
N ASP A 2 44.41 46.44 33.82
CA ASP A 2 44.00 45.75 32.58
C ASP A 2 44.37 44.26 32.67
N LEU A 3 43.55 43.28 32.34
CA LEU A 3 42.14 43.21 31.94
C LEU A 3 41.80 41.72 32.05
N MET A 4 40.59 41.38 32.51
CA MET A 4 40.05 40.02 32.58
C MET A 4 40.32 39.23 31.28
N GLU A 5 40.97 38.08 31.41
CA GLU A 5 41.13 37.14 30.30
C GLU A 5 39.79 36.46 30.02
N ALA A 6 39.18 36.84 28.90
CA ALA A 6 37.87 36.40 28.47
C ALA A 6 37.89 34.92 28.08
N VAL A 7 37.08 34.12 28.78
CA VAL A 7 36.73 32.75 28.37
C VAL A 7 36.08 32.82 26.99
N GLN A 8 36.80 32.33 25.97
CA GLN A 8 36.23 32.12 24.64
C GLN A 8 35.25 30.95 24.70
N VAL A 9 33.98 31.27 24.90
CA VAL A 9 32.87 30.35 24.65
C VAL A 9 32.79 30.14 23.14
N ALA A 10 33.27 28.99 22.68
CA ALA A 10 33.07 28.51 21.33
C ALA A 10 31.56 28.47 21.04
N ARG A 11 31.11 29.41 20.20
CA ARG A 11 29.74 29.53 19.71
C ARG A 11 29.40 28.25 18.93
N PRO A 12 28.42 27.43 19.33
CA PRO A 12 27.99 26.34 18.48
C PRO A 12 27.39 26.95 17.22
N ALA A 13 27.93 26.55 16.06
CA ALA A 13 27.38 26.91 14.76
C ALA A 13 25.93 26.44 14.72
N SER A 14 25.01 27.40 14.79
CA SER A 14 23.57 27.19 14.71
C SER A 14 23.19 26.73 13.31
N ARG A 15 23.54 25.49 12.95
CA ARG A 15 22.90 24.80 11.85
C ARG A 15 21.47 24.54 12.30
N ARG A 16 20.58 25.49 12.01
CA ARG A 16 19.13 25.29 12.10
C ARG A 16 18.78 24.17 11.13
N VAL A 17 18.97 22.93 11.56
CA VAL A 17 18.23 21.78 11.06
C VAL A 17 16.78 22.19 11.31
N ARG A 18 16.04 22.48 10.23
CA ARG A 18 14.59 22.61 10.31
C ARG A 18 14.10 21.30 10.90
N THR A 19 13.90 21.26 12.22
CA THR A 19 13.13 20.22 12.88
C THR A 19 11.72 20.40 12.35
N ALA A 20 11.40 19.70 11.26
CA ALA A 20 10.03 19.60 10.79
C ALA A 20 9.21 19.07 11.95
N SER A 21 8.29 19.89 12.46
CA SER A 21 7.38 19.49 13.51
C SER A 21 6.60 18.28 13.03
N LEU A 22 6.63 17.18 13.79
CA LEU A 22 5.93 15.95 13.43
C LEU A 22 4.40 16.16 13.51
N PRO A 23 3.62 15.53 12.61
CA PRO A 23 2.16 15.61 12.67
C PRO A 23 1.64 15.02 13.98
N SER A 24 0.60 15.64 14.55
CA SER A 24 -0.17 15.06 15.64
C SER A 24 -0.80 13.73 15.19
N GLY A 25 -1.25 12.90 16.15
CA GLY A 25 -1.90 11.63 15.81
C GLY A 25 -3.12 11.78 14.92
N GLN A 26 -3.92 12.82 15.14
CA GLN A 26 -5.08 13.12 14.31
C GLN A 26 -4.68 13.60 12.91
N GLN A 27 -3.60 14.38 12.80
CA GLN A 27 -3.06 14.80 11.50
C GLN A 27 -2.55 13.60 10.70
N LEU A 28 -1.84 12.67 11.35
CA LEU A 28 -1.43 11.44 10.68
C LEU A 28 -2.62 10.58 10.26
N ALA A 29 -3.60 10.37 11.14
CA ALA A 29 -4.78 9.57 10.79
C ALA A 29 -5.49 10.13 9.56
N ARG A 30 -5.68 11.46 9.50
CA ARG A 30 -6.23 12.13 8.31
C ARG A 30 -5.34 11.93 7.07
N GLN A 31 -4.02 12.05 7.21
CA GLN A 31 -3.08 11.82 6.10
C GLN A 31 -3.15 10.37 5.57
N LEU A 32 -3.26 9.38 6.45
CA LEU A 32 -3.40 7.97 6.08
C LEU A 32 -4.70 7.73 5.31
N VAL A 33 -5.83 8.20 5.84
CA VAL A 33 -7.15 8.11 5.18
C VAL A 33 -7.10 8.75 3.79
N THR A 34 -6.53 9.96 3.69
CA THR A 34 -6.37 10.64 2.39
C THR A 34 -5.50 9.84 1.44
N THR A 35 -4.35 9.33 1.90
CA THR A 35 -3.43 8.51 1.08
C THR A 35 -4.13 7.28 0.52
N VAL A 36 -4.87 6.56 1.37
CA VAL A 36 -5.61 5.35 0.96
C VAL A 36 -6.68 5.69 -0.07
N ARG A 37 -7.47 6.74 0.16
CA ARG A 37 -8.52 7.17 -0.79
C ARG A 37 -7.94 7.60 -2.13
N VAL A 38 -6.81 8.32 -2.12
CA VAL A 38 -6.12 8.71 -3.37
C VAL A 38 -5.61 7.48 -4.10
N ALA A 39 -4.97 6.55 -3.38
CA ALA A 39 -4.50 5.29 -3.96
C ALA A 39 -5.64 4.49 -4.60
N GLU A 40 -6.77 4.38 -3.90
CA GLU A 40 -7.97 3.70 -4.39
C GLU A 40 -8.46 4.30 -5.71
N VAL A 41 -8.64 5.63 -5.76
CA VAL A 41 -9.10 6.32 -6.98
C VAL A 41 -8.12 6.10 -8.13
N LEU A 42 -6.81 6.24 -7.89
CA LEU A 42 -5.80 6.07 -8.94
C LEU A 42 -5.75 4.63 -9.44
N LEU A 43 -5.86 3.63 -8.55
CA LEU A 43 -5.89 2.22 -8.94
C LEU A 43 -7.13 1.89 -9.80
N HIS A 44 -8.30 2.40 -9.44
CA HIS A 44 -9.54 2.21 -10.21
C HIS A 44 -9.46 2.85 -11.60
N GLN A 45 -8.69 3.92 -11.76
CA GLN A 45 -8.47 4.56 -13.05
C GLN A 45 -7.42 3.84 -13.92
N ALA A 46 -6.39 3.27 -13.29
CA ALA A 46 -5.24 2.73 -13.99
C ALA A 46 -5.33 1.23 -14.33
N ILE A 47 -6.15 0.46 -13.61
CA ILE A 47 -6.29 -0.99 -13.81
C ILE A 47 -7.58 -1.28 -14.58
N VAL A 48 -7.46 -2.07 -15.65
CA VAL A 48 -8.62 -2.53 -16.41
C VAL A 48 -9.24 -3.73 -15.70
N VAL A 49 -10.50 -3.58 -15.29
CA VAL A 49 -11.26 -4.66 -14.66
C VAL A 49 -11.80 -5.61 -15.74
N PRO A 50 -11.52 -6.92 -15.67
CA PRO A 50 -12.05 -7.86 -16.65
C PRO A 50 -13.58 -7.97 -16.59
N ASP A 51 -14.20 -8.33 -17.71
CA ASP A 51 -15.65 -8.49 -17.79
C ASP A 51 -16.17 -9.50 -16.74
N GLY A 52 -17.29 -9.14 -16.12
CA GLY A 52 -17.89 -9.95 -15.05
C GLY A 52 -17.09 -9.95 -13.73
N HIS A 53 -16.04 -9.13 -13.60
CA HIS A 53 -15.30 -8.94 -12.35
C HIS A 53 -15.60 -7.57 -11.75
N GLN A 54 -15.40 -7.44 -10.43
CA GLN A 54 -15.61 -6.20 -9.70
C GLN A 54 -14.53 -5.98 -8.66
N TRP A 55 -14.34 -4.70 -8.34
CA TRP A 55 -13.55 -4.28 -7.19
C TRP A 55 -14.26 -4.62 -5.89
N SER A 56 -13.47 -5.02 -4.90
CA SER A 56 -13.84 -5.02 -3.49
C SER A 56 -12.65 -4.48 -2.69
N ALA A 57 -12.93 -3.76 -1.61
CA ALA A 57 -11.90 -3.15 -0.79
C ALA A 57 -12.15 -3.52 0.67
N ASP A 58 -11.09 -3.91 1.39
CA ASP A 58 -11.14 -4.04 2.85
C ASP A 58 -10.80 -2.68 3.47
N THR A 59 -11.68 -1.70 3.21
CA THR A 59 -11.53 -0.31 3.69
C THR A 59 -12.13 -0.09 5.07
N GLU A 60 -12.92 -1.04 5.60
CA GLU A 60 -13.48 -0.99 6.96
C GLU A 60 -12.39 -0.90 8.04
N ARG A 61 -11.16 -1.37 7.73
CA ARG A 61 -9.98 -1.23 8.59
C ARG A 61 -9.41 0.19 8.71
N VAL A 62 -9.74 1.09 7.78
CA VAL A 62 -9.19 2.45 7.71
C VAL A 62 -9.86 3.37 8.73
N ASP A 63 -11.14 3.15 9.04
CA ASP A 63 -11.90 3.95 10.00
C ASP A 63 -11.57 3.58 11.47
N ALA A 64 -10.91 2.45 11.71
CA ALA A 64 -10.46 1.99 13.03
C ALA A 64 -9.06 2.55 13.43
N ILE A 65 -8.43 3.38 12.60
CA ILE A 65 -7.07 3.92 12.82
C ILE A 65 -7.12 5.03 13.89
N GLY A 66 -7.21 4.63 15.16
CA GLY A 66 -7.16 5.49 16.34
C GLY A 66 -6.25 5.00 17.48
N GLY A 67 -5.69 3.78 17.37
CA GLY A 67 -4.83 3.16 18.39
C GLY A 67 -3.34 3.11 18.02
N PRO A 68 -2.45 2.81 19.00
CA PRO A 68 -1.02 2.60 18.73
C PRO A 68 -0.84 1.44 17.75
N LEU A 69 -0.30 1.76 16.57
CA LEU A 69 -0.15 0.84 15.44
C LEU A 69 0.97 -0.16 15.75
N GLU A 70 0.62 -1.35 16.25
CA GLU A 70 1.56 -2.48 16.23
C GLU A 70 1.75 -2.95 14.79
N ALA A 71 3.01 -3.12 14.39
CA ALA A 71 3.54 -3.02 13.03
C ALA A 71 3.14 -4.12 12.02
N TRP A 72 2.07 -4.88 12.24
CA TRP A 72 1.71 -6.02 11.39
C TRP A 72 0.27 -6.02 10.85
N GLU A 73 -0.53 -4.99 11.15
CA GLU A 73 -1.90 -4.81 10.62
C GLU A 73 -2.06 -3.53 9.77
N THR A 74 -0.96 -2.96 9.27
CA THR A 74 -0.90 -1.65 8.62
C THR A 74 -0.98 -1.73 7.09
N CYS A 75 -1.87 -2.53 6.52
CA CYS A 75 -2.06 -2.56 5.07
C CYS A 75 -3.53 -2.57 4.67
N VAL A 76 -3.86 -1.79 3.65
CA VAL A 76 -5.19 -1.78 3.02
C VAL A 76 -5.15 -2.66 1.79
N ALA A 77 -6.14 -3.54 1.66
CA ALA A 77 -6.25 -4.47 0.54
C ALA A 77 -7.37 -4.06 -0.41
N TRP A 78 -7.05 -3.97 -1.70
CA TRP A 78 -8.02 -3.93 -2.79
C TRP A 78 -7.95 -5.22 -3.58
N ARG A 79 -9.10 -5.70 -4.03
CA ARG A 79 -9.23 -6.97 -4.73
C ARG A 79 -10.12 -6.83 -5.96
N ILE A 80 -9.76 -7.56 -7.00
CA ILE A 80 -10.64 -7.78 -8.16
C ILE A 80 -11.00 -9.25 -8.17
N GLY A 81 -12.30 -9.56 -8.23
CA GLY A 81 -12.80 -10.93 -8.26
C GLY A 81 -14.04 -11.06 -9.13
N LYS A 82 -14.29 -12.28 -9.60
CA LYS A 82 -15.45 -12.59 -10.45
C LYS A 82 -16.75 -12.47 -9.67
N VAL A 83 -17.73 -11.81 -10.28
CA VAL A 83 -19.10 -11.72 -9.75
C VAL A 83 -19.88 -12.94 -10.22
N PHE A 84 -20.51 -13.61 -9.27
CA PHE A 84 -21.33 -14.78 -9.53
C PHE A 84 -22.81 -14.45 -9.34
N GLY A 85 -23.64 -14.88 -10.29
CA GLY A 85 -25.09 -14.85 -10.13
C GLY A 85 -25.55 -15.69 -8.94
N ALA A 86 -26.68 -15.32 -8.35
CA ALA A 86 -27.23 -15.97 -7.16
C ALA A 86 -27.48 -17.48 -7.34
N ALA A 87 -27.74 -17.93 -8.57
CA ALA A 87 -27.97 -19.33 -8.92
C ALA A 87 -26.70 -20.19 -9.00
N VAL A 88 -25.50 -19.59 -9.01
CA VAL A 88 -24.24 -20.36 -9.11
C VAL A 88 -23.88 -20.95 -7.75
N SER A 89 -23.81 -22.28 -7.69
CA SER A 89 -23.46 -23.01 -6.46
C SER A 89 -22.03 -22.71 -6.00
N PRO A 90 -21.73 -22.75 -4.69
CA PRO A 90 -20.38 -22.53 -4.18
C PRO A 90 -19.32 -23.44 -4.82
N ALA A 91 -19.66 -24.71 -5.06
CA ALA A 91 -18.77 -25.66 -5.73
C ALA A 91 -18.47 -25.29 -7.19
N ALA A 92 -19.46 -24.77 -7.92
CA ALA A 92 -19.27 -24.27 -9.28
C ALA A 92 -18.41 -22.99 -9.31
N ARG A 93 -18.56 -22.11 -8.31
CA ARG A 93 -17.69 -20.93 -8.17
C ARG A 93 -16.25 -21.37 -8.00
N VAL A 94 -15.94 -22.19 -6.99
CA VAL A 94 -14.57 -22.58 -6.65
C VAL A 94 -13.80 -23.20 -7.81
N ASN A 95 -14.48 -23.92 -8.70
CA ASN A 95 -13.88 -24.61 -9.84
C ASN A 95 -14.01 -23.86 -11.17
N ASP A 96 -14.47 -22.61 -11.17
CA ASP A 96 -14.64 -21.83 -12.40
C ASP A 96 -13.27 -21.45 -12.98
N PRO A 97 -12.89 -21.96 -14.18
CA PRO A 97 -11.61 -21.69 -14.80
C PRO A 97 -11.49 -20.25 -15.31
N GLY A 98 -12.62 -19.57 -15.51
CA GLY A 98 -12.69 -18.16 -15.93
C GLY A 98 -12.62 -17.18 -14.76
N GLN A 99 -12.08 -17.59 -13.61
CA GLN A 99 -11.76 -16.68 -12.50
C GLN A 99 -10.36 -16.12 -12.62
N VAL A 100 -10.25 -14.83 -12.33
CA VAL A 100 -9.01 -14.21 -11.87
C VAL A 100 -9.24 -13.51 -10.54
N ALA A 101 -8.27 -13.64 -9.65
CA ALA A 101 -8.20 -12.94 -8.38
C ALA A 101 -6.97 -12.03 -8.41
N VAL A 102 -7.21 -10.73 -8.26
CA VAL A 102 -6.16 -9.74 -8.03
C VAL A 102 -6.23 -9.35 -6.56
N GLU A 103 -5.08 -9.30 -5.89
CA GLU A 103 -4.97 -8.71 -4.55
C GLU A 103 -3.82 -7.70 -4.55
N ILE A 104 -4.12 -6.47 -4.12
CA ILE A 104 -3.16 -5.37 -3.98
C ILE A 104 -3.22 -4.91 -2.53
N ARG A 105 -2.10 -4.97 -1.83
CA ARG A 105 -1.98 -4.55 -0.44
C ARG A 105 -1.03 -3.36 -0.35
N LEU A 106 -1.55 -2.17 -0.08
CA LEU A 106 -0.71 -1.00 0.16
C LEU A 106 -0.21 -1.03 1.60
N CYS A 107 1.11 -0.97 1.77
CA CYS A 107 1.75 -0.85 3.07
C CYS A 107 1.62 0.60 3.56
N LEU A 108 1.00 0.79 4.72
CA LEU A 108 0.91 2.09 5.38
C LEU A 108 2.16 2.34 6.23
N PRO A 109 2.58 3.61 6.37
CA PRO A 109 3.72 3.95 7.20
C PRO A 109 3.44 3.66 8.68
N GLU A 110 4.43 3.09 9.36
CA GLU A 110 4.41 2.81 10.80
C GLU A 110 4.58 4.11 11.62
N GLN A 111 4.07 4.16 12.85
CA GLN A 111 4.54 5.13 13.86
C GLN A 111 5.45 4.43 14.84
N ALA A 112 6.48 5.13 15.35
CA ALA A 112 7.31 4.61 16.42
C ALA A 112 7.37 5.58 17.60
N TYR A 113 7.42 5.04 18.81
CA TYR A 113 7.80 5.79 20.00
C TYR A 113 9.29 5.57 20.26
N VAL A 114 10.05 6.66 20.43
CA VAL A 114 11.47 6.61 20.79
C VAL A 114 11.66 7.50 22.02
N ALA A 115 12.11 6.91 23.13
CA ALA A 115 12.33 7.61 24.42
C ALA A 115 11.12 8.45 24.86
N GLU A 116 9.94 7.82 24.94
CA GLU A 116 8.64 8.45 25.30
C GLU A 116 8.20 9.60 24.38
N ARG A 117 8.93 9.82 23.28
CA ARG A 117 8.64 10.85 22.29
C ARG A 117 8.03 10.20 21.05
N ARG A 118 6.92 10.77 20.59
CA ARG A 118 6.24 10.32 19.37
C ARG A 118 7.10 10.70 18.17
N VAL A 119 7.58 9.70 17.42
CA VAL A 119 8.36 9.89 16.19
C VAL A 119 7.61 9.27 15.02
N SER A 120 7.26 10.05 14.00
CA SER A 120 6.76 9.47 12.75
C SER A 120 7.94 8.87 12.00
N ILE A 121 8.20 7.58 12.18
CA ILE A 121 9.16 6.84 11.36
C ILE A 121 8.39 6.20 10.24
N PHE A 122 8.41 6.83 9.06
CA PHE A 122 7.94 6.16 7.84
C PHE A 122 8.78 4.90 7.62
N GLY A 123 8.25 3.75 8.05
CA GLY A 123 8.71 2.39 7.79
C GLY A 123 10.09 2.02 8.33
N ARG A 124 10.18 1.19 9.39
CA ARG A 124 11.45 0.50 9.72
C ARG A 124 11.88 -0.51 8.64
N ARG A 125 10.96 -0.96 7.78
CA ARG A 125 11.17 -2.01 6.77
C ARG A 125 11.29 -1.53 5.31
N HIS A 126 10.83 -0.31 5.00
CA HIS A 126 10.76 0.23 3.63
C HIS A 126 11.44 1.59 3.44
N GLY A 127 11.94 2.22 4.50
CA GLY A 127 12.44 3.60 4.45
C GLY A 127 11.31 4.60 4.18
N HIS A 128 11.67 5.81 3.72
CA HIS A 128 10.71 6.90 3.42
C HIS A 128 9.85 6.68 2.15
N ARG A 129 9.75 5.44 1.65
CA ARG A 129 9.10 5.10 0.38
C ARG A 129 7.74 4.47 0.58
N PHE A 130 6.84 4.64 -0.38
CA PHE A 130 5.60 3.89 -0.47
C PHE A 130 5.91 2.45 -0.87
N GLY A 131 5.13 1.49 -0.38
CA GLY A 131 5.28 0.08 -0.71
C GLY A 131 3.95 -0.62 -0.91
N ALA A 132 3.90 -1.59 -1.81
CA ALA A 132 2.74 -2.45 -2.00
C ALA A 132 3.18 -3.90 -2.25
N THR A 133 2.31 -4.84 -1.88
CA THR A 133 2.41 -6.22 -2.35
C THR A 133 1.29 -6.54 -3.32
N LEU A 134 1.55 -7.34 -4.34
CA LEU A 134 0.54 -7.70 -5.33
C LEU A 134 0.58 -9.19 -5.70
N SER A 135 -0.60 -9.73 -5.99
CA SER A 135 -0.84 -11.08 -6.50
C SER A 135 -1.89 -11.02 -7.60
N VAL A 136 -1.68 -11.78 -8.67
CA VAL A 136 -2.65 -11.98 -9.75
C VAL A 136 -2.67 -13.47 -10.05
N ALA A 137 -3.76 -14.13 -9.69
CA ALA A 137 -3.91 -15.57 -9.84
C ALA A 137 -5.16 -15.93 -10.63
N SER A 138 -5.04 -16.81 -11.62
CA SER A 138 -6.17 -17.35 -12.37
C SER A 138 -6.40 -18.84 -12.13
N GLY A 139 -7.56 -19.31 -12.56
CA GLY A 139 -8.01 -20.68 -12.41
C GLY A 139 -8.76 -20.93 -11.10
N ALA A 140 -9.03 -22.20 -10.82
CA ALA A 140 -9.76 -22.61 -9.63
C ALA A 140 -8.98 -22.22 -8.36
N GLN A 141 -9.45 -21.18 -7.66
CA GLN A 141 -8.74 -20.52 -6.54
C GLN A 141 -8.44 -21.46 -5.35
N TRP A 142 -9.13 -22.60 -5.25
CA TRP A 142 -8.93 -23.61 -4.20
C TRP A 142 -8.59 -25.00 -4.74
N GLY A 143 -8.41 -25.14 -6.05
CA GLY A 143 -7.94 -26.37 -6.69
C GLY A 143 -6.44 -26.32 -6.96
N TRP A 144 -5.86 -27.46 -7.37
CA TRP A 144 -4.45 -27.56 -7.80
C TRP A 144 -4.12 -26.80 -9.10
N GLN A 145 -5.06 -26.03 -9.64
CA GLN A 145 -4.96 -25.33 -10.93
C GLN A 145 -4.75 -23.82 -10.79
N ARG A 146 -4.50 -23.32 -9.58
CA ARG A 146 -4.17 -21.90 -9.36
C ARG A 146 -2.83 -21.56 -10.02
N THR A 147 -2.86 -20.61 -10.95
CA THR A 147 -1.66 -20.11 -11.63
C THR A 147 -1.41 -18.67 -11.21
N GLU A 148 -0.25 -18.39 -10.61
CA GLU A 148 0.19 -17.03 -10.26
C GLU A 148 0.93 -16.42 -11.45
N HIS A 149 0.48 -15.24 -11.88
CA HIS A 149 0.98 -14.54 -13.07
C HIS A 149 2.00 -13.45 -12.74
N VAL A 150 2.20 -13.18 -11.45
CA VAL A 150 3.18 -12.20 -10.97
C VAL A 150 4.44 -12.95 -10.55
N VAL A 151 5.53 -12.65 -11.25
CA VAL A 151 6.85 -13.17 -10.92
C VAL A 151 7.25 -12.73 -9.49
N PRO A 152 7.91 -13.60 -8.70
CA PRO A 152 8.18 -13.35 -7.27
C PRO A 152 8.84 -11.99 -6.98
N GLU A 153 9.71 -11.52 -7.88
CA GLU A 153 10.46 -10.28 -7.78
C GLU A 153 9.55 -9.04 -7.89
N CYS A 154 8.45 -9.16 -8.63
CA CYS A 154 7.48 -8.09 -8.86
C CYS A 154 6.35 -8.07 -7.82
N ARG A 155 6.31 -9.05 -6.90
CA ARG A 155 5.27 -9.11 -5.85
C ARG A 155 5.41 -8.03 -4.79
N HIS A 156 6.57 -7.38 -4.70
CA HIS A 156 6.83 -6.31 -3.74
C HIS A 156 7.34 -5.08 -4.47
N LEU A 157 6.52 -4.04 -4.53
CA LEU A 157 6.85 -2.79 -5.21
C LEU A 157 7.15 -1.69 -4.20
N ARG A 158 8.05 -0.78 -4.57
CA ARG A 158 8.39 0.41 -3.80
C ARG A 158 8.58 1.60 -4.72
N ALA A 159 8.12 2.78 -4.31
CA ALA A 159 8.35 4.01 -5.05
C ALA A 159 8.46 5.22 -4.11
N ASP A 160 9.09 6.29 -4.60
CA ASP A 160 9.29 7.53 -3.84
C ASP A 160 8.00 8.36 -3.72
N THR A 161 7.03 8.16 -4.63
CA THR A 161 5.70 8.79 -4.59
C THR A 161 4.58 7.75 -4.69
N LEU A 162 3.37 8.16 -4.30
CA LEU A 162 2.20 7.28 -4.38
C LEU A 162 1.82 7.02 -5.84
N GLU A 163 1.88 8.04 -6.68
CA GLU A 163 1.57 7.97 -8.11
C GLU A 163 2.50 6.98 -8.82
N ALA A 164 3.82 7.09 -8.58
CA ALA A 164 4.79 6.17 -9.17
C ALA A 164 4.60 4.72 -8.68
N LEU A 165 4.16 4.54 -7.43
CA LEU A 165 3.79 3.22 -6.93
C LEU A 165 2.56 2.69 -7.67
N VAL A 166 1.51 3.51 -7.81
CA VAL A 166 0.27 3.11 -8.48
C VAL A 166 0.52 2.79 -9.96
N ASP A 167 1.30 3.59 -10.67
CA ASP A 167 1.68 3.33 -12.07
C ASP A 167 2.40 1.99 -12.20
N ALA A 168 3.35 1.71 -11.30
CA ALA A 168 4.06 0.43 -11.28
C ALA A 168 3.11 -0.74 -10.97
N VAL A 169 2.23 -0.60 -9.98
CA VAL A 169 1.21 -1.62 -9.65
C VAL A 169 0.32 -1.88 -10.86
N ALA A 170 -0.23 -0.84 -11.47
CA ALA A 170 -1.13 -0.94 -12.62
C ALA A 170 -0.45 -1.61 -13.82
N ALA A 171 0.81 -1.26 -14.11
CA ALA A 171 1.59 -1.89 -15.17
C ALA A 171 1.73 -3.40 -14.95
N HIS A 172 2.11 -3.83 -13.74
CA HIS A 172 2.28 -5.26 -13.42
C HIS A 172 0.95 -6.01 -13.42
N VAL A 173 -0.11 -5.41 -12.85
CA VAL A 173 -1.43 -6.04 -12.79
C VAL A 173 -2.02 -6.18 -14.18
N ASN A 174 -2.02 -5.14 -15.01
CA ASN A 174 -2.56 -5.20 -16.37
C ASN A 174 -1.76 -6.18 -17.25
N ALA A 175 -0.44 -6.23 -17.10
CA ALA A 175 0.38 -7.21 -17.81
C ALA A 175 0.05 -8.65 -17.38
N ALA A 176 -0.10 -8.89 -16.08
CA ALA A 176 -0.47 -10.20 -15.53
C ALA A 176 -1.90 -10.62 -15.94
N LEU A 177 -2.86 -9.68 -15.95
CA LEU A 177 -4.20 -9.92 -16.48
C LEU A 177 -4.15 -10.27 -17.97
N GLY A 178 -3.33 -9.56 -18.76
CA GLY A 178 -3.09 -9.89 -20.17
C GLY A 178 -2.54 -11.30 -20.35
N ALA A 179 -1.51 -11.67 -19.59
CA ALA A 179 -0.91 -13.02 -19.61
C ALA A 179 -1.91 -14.12 -19.18
N ALA A 180 -2.82 -13.79 -18.27
CA ALA A 180 -3.88 -14.68 -17.82
C ALA A 180 -5.06 -14.80 -18.81
N GLY A 181 -5.07 -14.05 -19.92
CA GLY A 181 -6.14 -14.05 -20.92
C GLY A 181 -7.30 -13.10 -20.61
N PHE A 182 -7.13 -12.19 -19.66
CA PHE A 182 -8.10 -11.18 -19.23
C PHE A 182 -7.72 -9.75 -19.67
N GLY A 183 -6.79 -9.63 -20.63
CA GLY A 183 -6.41 -8.33 -21.18
C GLY A 183 -7.58 -7.65 -21.90
N ALA A 184 -7.55 -6.33 -21.97
CA ALA A 184 -8.54 -5.57 -22.71
C ALA A 184 -8.56 -6.03 -24.19
N THR A 185 -9.64 -6.69 -24.61
CA THR A 185 -9.99 -6.73 -26.03
C THR A 185 -10.35 -5.31 -26.43
N ARG A 186 -9.41 -4.63 -27.08
CA ARG A 186 -9.67 -3.35 -27.72
C ARG A 186 -10.40 -3.55 -29.04
#